data_AF-A0A3D5H8V5-F1
#
_entry.id   AF-A0A3D5H8V5-F1
#
_cell.length_a   1.000
_cell.length_b   1.000
_cell.length_c   1.000
_cell.angle_alpha   90.00
_cell.angle_beta   90.00
_cell.angle_gamma   90.00
#
_symmetry.space_group_name_H-M   'P 1'
#
loop_
_entity.id
_entity.type
_entity.pdbx_description
1 polymer ?
#
loop_
_entity_poly.entity_id
_entity_poly.type
_entity_poly.pdbx_seq_one_letter_code
_entity_poly.pdbx_strand_id
1 'polypeptide(L)'
;MAQQRKEQKEQLQKSIRETEAGMKSVPADQQEMMRGIVTTLKEQLKTLDDPNNPMFSKQMEEMVQQSYASQMEEHKNNLARWGKEYPLTPKEMIKRWLTEFLEVSKDIDFNAKLISGDGGKRRFANPEYERKPDNWKRCYRAGKETIEAGRASAKQWLEELNKAK
;
A
#
# COMPACT_ATOMS: atom_id res chain seq x y z
N MET A 1 6.24 19.74 -16.10
CA MET A 1 7.65 19.58 -16.52
C MET A 1 8.35 20.89 -16.87
N ALA A 2 7.64 21.94 -17.30
CA ALA A 2 8.23 23.24 -17.66
C ALA A 2 9.06 23.91 -16.53
N GLN A 3 8.60 23.82 -15.28
CA GLN A 3 9.33 24.35 -14.12
C GLN A 3 10.65 23.61 -13.88
N GLN A 4 10.64 22.28 -13.96
CA GLN A 4 11.86 21.47 -13.84
C GLN A 4 12.87 21.76 -14.96
N ARG A 5 12.41 21.97 -16.20
CA ARG A 5 13.29 22.36 -17.32
C ARG A 5 13.97 23.71 -17.04
N LYS A 6 13.23 24.67 -16.51
CA LYS A 6 13.75 26.00 -16.12
C LYS A 6 14.78 25.88 -15.00
N GLU A 7 14.50 25.11 -13.96
CA GLU A 7 15.41 24.90 -12.82
C GLU A 7 16.70 24.18 -13.26
N GLN A 8 16.60 23.14 -14.08
CA GLN A 8 17.78 22.46 -14.65
C GLN A 8 18.62 23.40 -15.51
N LYS A 9 17.98 24.26 -16.30
CA LYS A 9 18.67 25.27 -17.12
C LYS A 9 19.41 26.28 -16.25
N GLU A 10 18.78 26.78 -15.20
CA GLU A 10 19.40 27.74 -14.27
C GLU A 10 20.58 27.11 -13.51
N GLN A 11 20.45 25.85 -13.08
CA GLN A 11 21.54 25.10 -12.44
C GLN A 11 22.74 24.93 -13.39
N LEU A 12 22.51 24.45 -14.62
CA LEU A 12 23.59 24.28 -15.59
C LEU A 12 24.27 25.60 -15.95
N GLN A 13 23.51 26.68 -16.13
CA GLN A 13 24.06 28.01 -16.37
C GLN A 13 24.88 28.54 -15.19
N LYS A 14 24.47 28.22 -13.95
CA LYS A 14 25.23 28.56 -12.76
C LYS A 14 26.54 27.76 -12.70
N SER A 15 26.48 26.44 -12.89
CA SER A 15 27.67 25.58 -12.89
C SER A 15 28.67 25.94 -13.99
N ILE A 16 28.21 26.29 -15.19
CA ILE A 16 29.07 26.80 -16.27
C ILE A 16 29.81 28.06 -15.81
N ARG A 17 29.10 29.05 -15.24
CA ARG A 17 29.70 30.30 -14.77
C ARG A 17 30.71 30.08 -13.65
N GLU A 18 30.40 29.21 -12.69
CA GLU A 18 31.30 28.89 -11.58
C GLU A 18 32.55 28.15 -12.06
N THR A 19 32.38 27.19 -12.96
CA THR A 19 33.51 26.45 -13.57
C THR A 19 34.38 27.38 -14.39
N GLU A 20 33.78 28.25 -15.22
CA GLU A 20 34.51 29.23 -16.03
C GLU A 20 35.28 30.25 -15.17
N ALA A 21 34.71 30.68 -14.04
CA ALA A 21 35.39 31.56 -13.09
C ALA A 21 36.56 30.86 -12.39
N GLY A 22 36.39 29.59 -11.99
CA GLY A 22 37.42 28.77 -11.35
C GLY A 22 38.60 28.40 -12.24
N MET A 23 38.43 28.42 -13.58
CA MET A 23 39.54 28.20 -14.52
C MET A 23 40.68 29.21 -14.34
N LYS A 24 40.37 30.44 -13.90
CA LYS A 24 41.39 31.50 -13.71
C LYS A 24 42.31 31.25 -12.50
N SER A 25 41.90 30.38 -11.59
CA SER A 25 42.59 30.12 -10.32
C SER A 25 43.38 28.81 -10.28
N VAL A 26 43.39 28.02 -11.36
CA VAL A 26 44.05 26.71 -11.41
C VAL A 26 45.17 26.65 -12.47
N PRO A 27 46.16 25.76 -12.33
CA PRO A 27 47.25 25.59 -13.29
C PRO A 27 46.78 25.08 -14.67
N ALA A 28 47.60 25.27 -15.70
CA ALA A 28 47.21 25.09 -17.10
C ALA A 28 46.75 23.68 -17.49
N ASP A 29 47.28 22.64 -16.85
CA ASP A 29 46.87 21.24 -17.01
C ASP A 29 45.44 21.00 -16.50
N GLN A 30 45.05 21.67 -15.41
CA GLN A 30 43.69 21.61 -14.85
C GLN A 30 42.71 22.51 -15.62
N GLN A 31 43.18 23.59 -16.23
CA GLN A 31 42.34 24.47 -17.06
C GLN A 31 41.76 23.72 -18.26
N GLU A 32 42.53 22.84 -18.89
CA GLU A 32 42.06 22.07 -20.06
C GLU A 32 40.98 21.07 -19.67
N MET A 33 41.13 20.42 -18.51
CA MET A 33 40.09 19.56 -17.94
C MET A 33 38.79 20.34 -17.67
N MET A 34 38.89 21.53 -17.08
CA MET A 34 37.73 22.39 -16.82
C MET A 34 37.07 22.90 -18.12
N ARG A 35 37.83 23.14 -19.19
CA ARG A 35 37.28 23.46 -20.52
C ARG A 35 36.49 22.31 -21.11
N GLY A 36 36.98 21.07 -20.96
CA GLY A 36 36.25 19.87 -21.32
C GLY A 36 34.91 19.78 -20.59
N ILE A 37 34.90 20.02 -19.28
CA ILE A 37 33.69 20.04 -18.45
C ILE A 37 32.71 21.13 -18.93
N VAL A 38 33.17 22.36 -19.14
CA VAL A 38 32.34 23.48 -19.63
C VAL A 38 31.74 23.16 -21.00
N THR A 39 32.49 22.50 -21.89
CA THR A 39 32.00 22.09 -23.21
C THR A 39 30.86 21.10 -23.09
N THR A 40 31.04 20.05 -22.29
CA THR A 40 29.98 19.06 -22.00
C THR A 40 28.75 19.69 -21.37
N LEU A 41 28.92 20.61 -20.40
CA LEU A 41 27.81 21.32 -19.77
C LEU A 41 27.04 22.21 -20.76
N LYS A 42 27.74 22.86 -21.69
CA LYS A 42 27.12 23.66 -22.76
C LYS A 42 26.37 22.78 -23.76
N GLU A 43 26.87 21.58 -24.06
CA GLU A 43 26.14 20.60 -24.88
C GLU A 43 24.87 20.10 -24.19
N GLN A 44 24.94 19.79 -22.90
CA GLN A 44 23.76 19.43 -22.10
C GLN A 44 22.73 20.58 -22.04
N LEU A 45 23.19 21.83 -21.95
CA LEU A 45 22.30 22.99 -22.01
C LEU A 45 21.59 23.10 -23.37
N LYS A 46 22.28 22.80 -24.47
CA LYS A 46 21.69 22.79 -25.83
C LYS A 46 20.66 21.67 -26.00
N THR A 47 20.95 20.47 -25.50
CA THR A 47 19.96 19.37 -25.57
C THR A 47 18.73 19.67 -24.73
N LEU A 48 18.87 20.39 -23.62
CA LEU A 48 17.73 20.88 -22.86
C LEU A 48 16.89 21.89 -23.62
N ASP A 49 17.45 22.72 -24.51
CA ASP A 49 16.71 23.68 -25.33
C ASP A 49 16.10 23.07 -26.59
N ASP A 50 16.47 21.83 -26.95
CA ASP A 50 15.95 21.11 -28.10
C ASP A 50 14.42 20.89 -27.97
N PRO A 51 13.60 21.43 -28.90
CA PRO A 51 12.15 21.21 -28.93
C PRO A 51 11.75 19.73 -29.08
N ASN A 52 12.65 18.89 -29.60
CA ASN A 52 12.45 17.45 -29.82
C ASN A 52 13.08 16.59 -28.72
N ASN A 53 13.55 17.17 -27.62
CA ASN A 53 14.09 16.40 -26.52
C ASN A 53 13.04 15.42 -25.97
N PRO A 54 13.28 14.09 -26.03
CA PRO A 54 12.31 13.08 -25.60
C PRO A 54 11.82 13.27 -24.16
N MET A 55 12.69 13.78 -23.27
CA MET A 55 12.41 13.97 -21.84
C MET A 55 11.39 15.08 -21.56
N PHE A 56 11.31 16.10 -22.42
CA PHE A 56 10.39 17.24 -22.28
C PHE A 56 9.32 17.28 -23.36
N SER A 57 9.15 16.18 -24.09
CA SER A 57 8.10 16.03 -25.08
C SER A 57 6.71 16.09 -24.40
N LYS A 58 5.72 16.62 -25.13
CA LYS A 58 4.32 16.65 -24.67
C LYS A 58 3.80 15.26 -24.31
N GLN A 59 4.20 14.24 -25.08
CA GLN A 59 3.84 12.83 -24.84
C GLN A 59 4.39 12.31 -23.50
N MET A 60 5.64 12.65 -23.16
CA MET A 60 6.19 12.30 -21.84
C MET A 60 5.52 13.07 -20.71
N GLU A 61 5.17 14.33 -20.92
CA GLU A 61 4.42 15.08 -19.90
C GLU A 61 3.04 14.46 -19.65
N GLU A 62 2.31 14.08 -20.69
CA GLU A 62 1.04 13.37 -20.58
C GLU A 62 1.21 12.01 -19.88
N MET A 63 2.27 11.25 -20.22
CA MET A 63 2.56 9.96 -19.57
C MET A 63 2.88 10.11 -18.08
N VAL A 64 3.65 11.13 -17.70
CA VAL A 64 3.97 11.42 -16.29
C VAL A 64 2.72 11.85 -15.53
N GLN A 65 1.86 12.67 -16.13
CA GLN A 65 0.58 13.06 -15.51
C GLN A 65 -0.33 11.86 -15.31
N GLN A 66 -0.44 10.98 -16.30
CA GLN A 66 -1.27 9.78 -16.22
C GLN A 66 -0.72 8.78 -15.20
N SER A 67 0.61 8.61 -15.11
CA SER A 67 1.22 7.73 -14.11
C SER A 67 1.02 8.29 -12.71
N TYR A 68 1.14 9.61 -12.53
CA TYR A 68 0.89 10.27 -11.26
C TYR A 68 -0.58 10.13 -10.84
N ALA A 69 -1.52 10.37 -11.74
CA ALA A 69 -2.95 10.20 -11.47
C ALA A 69 -3.29 8.75 -11.08
N SER A 70 -2.73 7.77 -11.79
CA SER A 70 -2.89 6.35 -11.46
C SER A 70 -2.33 6.00 -10.09
N GLN A 71 -1.11 6.45 -9.78
CA GLN A 71 -0.49 6.25 -8.47
C GLN A 71 -1.29 6.89 -7.34
N MET A 72 -1.83 8.09 -7.56
CA MET A 72 -2.66 8.77 -6.57
C MET A 72 -3.97 8.03 -6.30
N GLU A 73 -4.63 7.50 -7.35
CA GLU A 73 -5.85 6.72 -7.17
C GLU A 73 -5.56 5.37 -6.49
N GLU A 74 -4.46 4.71 -6.85
CA GLU A 74 -4.01 3.48 -6.18
C GLU A 74 -3.70 3.74 -4.70
N HIS A 75 -2.97 4.81 -4.39
CA HIS A 75 -2.66 5.21 -3.02
C HIS A 75 -3.92 5.47 -2.20
N LYS A 76 -4.90 6.19 -2.77
CA LYS A 76 -6.20 6.44 -2.15
C LYS A 76 -6.96 5.13 -1.86
N ASN A 77 -6.98 4.21 -2.82
CA ASN A 77 -7.61 2.89 -2.65
C ASN A 77 -6.91 2.06 -1.57
N ASN A 78 -5.57 2.09 -1.54
CA ASN A 78 -4.78 1.42 -0.53
C ASN A 78 -5.01 1.99 0.87
N LEU A 79 -5.07 3.32 1.03
CA LEU A 79 -5.41 3.97 2.30
C LEU A 79 -6.82 3.59 2.77
N ALA A 80 -7.79 3.57 1.86
CA ALA A 80 -9.16 3.18 2.19
C ALA A 80 -9.25 1.70 2.61
N ARG A 81 -8.52 0.80 1.94
CA ARG A 81 -8.43 -0.61 2.35
C ARG A 81 -7.74 -0.76 3.70
N TRP A 82 -6.62 -0.07 3.89
CA TRP A 82 -5.87 -0.09 5.15
C TRP A 82 -6.71 0.41 6.32
N GLY A 83 -7.44 1.52 6.17
CA GLY A 83 -8.33 2.03 7.21
C GLY A 83 -9.51 1.11 7.56
N LYS A 84 -9.95 0.27 6.61
CA LYS A 84 -10.96 -0.78 6.87
C LYS A 84 -10.37 -1.99 7.58
N GLU A 85 -9.18 -2.43 7.18
CA GLU A 85 -8.53 -3.63 7.71
C GLU A 85 -7.94 -3.39 9.11
N TYR A 86 -7.35 -2.21 9.31
CA TYR A 86 -6.68 -1.75 10.53
C TYR A 86 -7.36 -0.46 11.04
N PRO A 87 -8.55 -0.56 11.67
CA PRO A 87 -9.18 0.61 12.25
C PRO A 87 -8.26 1.24 13.29
N LEU A 88 -8.23 2.58 13.34
CA LEU A 88 -7.24 3.38 14.09
C LEU A 88 -7.17 3.08 15.61
N THR A 89 -8.12 2.32 16.15
CA THR A 89 -8.12 1.98 17.58
C THR A 89 -8.31 0.48 17.81
N PRO A 90 -7.59 -0.10 18.79
CA PRO A 90 -7.81 -1.48 19.24
C PRO A 90 -9.28 -1.77 19.58
N LYS A 91 -10.00 -0.76 20.10
CA LYS A 91 -11.42 -0.84 20.45
C LYS A 91 -12.31 -1.23 19.28
N GLU A 92 -12.18 -0.54 18.14
CA GLU A 92 -12.98 -0.85 16.95
C GLU A 92 -12.61 -2.19 16.33
N MET A 93 -11.33 -2.58 16.42
CA MET A 93 -10.87 -3.91 15.99
C MET A 93 -11.47 -5.03 16.83
N ILE A 94 -11.49 -4.90 18.16
CA ILE A 94 -12.10 -5.87 19.07
C ILE A 94 -13.60 -5.96 18.81
N LYS A 95 -14.30 -4.83 18.64
CA LYS A 95 -15.74 -4.83 18.29
C LYS A 95 -16.02 -5.62 17.01
N ARG A 96 -15.21 -5.42 15.97
CA ARG A 96 -15.34 -6.16 14.71
C ARG A 96 -15.20 -7.67 14.95
N TRP A 97 -14.14 -8.11 15.61
CA TRP A 97 -13.89 -9.54 15.86
C TRP A 97 -14.96 -10.20 16.72
N LEU A 98 -15.45 -9.51 17.76
CA LEU A 98 -16.55 -10.03 18.58
C LEU A 98 -17.84 -10.16 17.76
N THR A 99 -18.12 -9.19 16.89
CA THR A 99 -19.29 -9.23 15.99
C THR A 99 -19.18 -10.38 14.98
N GLU A 100 -18.01 -10.55 14.35
CA GLU A 100 -17.74 -11.66 13.42
C GLU A 100 -17.88 -13.02 14.12
N PHE A 101 -17.37 -13.16 15.34
CA PHE A 101 -17.53 -14.39 16.12
C PHE A 101 -19.00 -14.69 16.43
N LEU A 102 -19.78 -13.70 16.83
CA LEU A 102 -21.21 -13.87 17.07
C LEU A 102 -21.95 -14.29 15.79
N GLU A 103 -21.62 -13.66 14.65
CA GLU A 103 -22.24 -13.95 13.36
C GLU A 103 -21.89 -15.35 12.84
N VAL A 104 -20.62 -15.73 12.89
CA VAL A 104 -20.18 -17.07 12.46
C VAL A 104 -20.76 -18.15 13.35
N SER A 105 -20.88 -17.88 14.65
CA SER A 105 -21.34 -18.89 15.57
C SER A 105 -22.86 -19.04 15.61
N LYS A 106 -23.67 -18.01 15.32
CA LYS A 106 -25.12 -17.97 15.66
C LYS A 106 -25.94 -19.21 15.27
N ASP A 107 -25.73 -19.75 14.07
CA ASP A 107 -26.54 -20.83 13.48
C ASP A 107 -25.84 -22.20 13.50
N ILE A 108 -24.94 -22.42 14.46
CA ILE A 108 -24.30 -23.73 14.60
C ILE A 108 -25.29 -24.75 15.17
N ASP A 109 -25.55 -25.79 14.38
CA ASP A 109 -26.24 -26.99 14.83
C ASP A 109 -25.25 -27.95 15.49
N PHE A 110 -25.23 -27.94 16.83
CA PHE A 110 -24.36 -28.83 17.62
C PHE A 110 -24.81 -30.29 17.64
N ASN A 111 -25.97 -30.61 17.08
CA ASN A 111 -26.45 -31.99 16.93
C ASN A 111 -26.06 -32.61 15.58
N ALA A 112 -25.30 -31.88 14.75
CA ALA A 112 -24.87 -32.35 13.45
C ALA A 112 -24.09 -33.68 13.53
N LYS A 113 -24.53 -34.68 12.77
CA LYS A 113 -23.87 -35.99 12.76
C LYS A 113 -22.53 -35.92 12.04
N LEU A 114 -21.49 -36.50 12.63
CA LEU A 114 -20.19 -36.72 11.99
C LEU A 114 -20.07 -38.17 11.51
N ILE A 115 -19.43 -38.36 10.36
CA ILE A 115 -19.09 -39.66 9.78
C ILE A 115 -17.57 -39.77 9.59
N SER A 116 -17.09 -41.02 9.54
CA SER A 116 -15.70 -41.30 9.20
C SER A 116 -15.45 -40.91 7.74
N GLY A 117 -14.44 -40.08 7.52
CA GLY A 117 -13.92 -39.74 6.20
C GLY A 117 -12.50 -40.27 6.01
N ASP A 118 -11.90 -39.90 4.88
CA ASP A 118 -10.58 -40.39 4.46
C ASP A 118 -9.48 -40.05 5.47
N GLY A 119 -8.58 -41.00 5.70
CA GLY A 119 -7.41 -40.80 6.57
C GLY A 119 -7.77 -40.56 8.04
N GLY A 120 -8.90 -41.09 8.52
CA GLY A 120 -9.32 -40.97 9.93
C GLY A 120 -9.92 -39.61 10.31
N LYS A 121 -10.14 -38.71 9.33
CA LYS A 121 -10.77 -37.41 9.58
C LYS A 121 -12.29 -37.58 9.71
N ARG A 122 -12.90 -36.89 10.68
CA ARG A 122 -14.36 -36.83 10.80
C ARG A 122 -14.92 -35.71 9.92
N ARG A 123 -15.88 -36.05 9.06
CA ARG A 123 -16.62 -35.13 8.17
C ARG A 123 -18.06 -34.99 8.63
N PHE A 124 -18.73 -33.90 8.28
CA PHE A 124 -20.17 -33.77 8.51
C PHE A 124 -20.94 -34.69 7.58
N ALA A 125 -21.93 -35.41 8.12
CA ALA A 125 -22.84 -36.24 7.33
C ALA A 125 -23.69 -35.39 6.38
N ASN A 126 -24.04 -34.17 6.80
CA ASN A 126 -24.74 -33.20 5.98
C ASN A 126 -23.76 -32.45 5.06
N PRO A 127 -23.89 -32.56 3.72
CA PRO A 127 -23.02 -31.86 2.77
C PRO A 127 -23.03 -30.33 2.95
N GLU A 128 -24.16 -29.75 3.37
CA GLU A 128 -24.28 -28.31 3.58
C GLU A 128 -23.41 -27.84 4.74
N TYR A 129 -23.31 -28.63 5.81
CA TYR A 129 -22.42 -28.36 6.94
C TYR A 129 -20.95 -28.59 6.58
N GLU A 130 -20.67 -29.55 5.70
CA GLU A 130 -19.32 -29.75 5.19
C GLU A 130 -18.86 -28.62 4.25
N ARG A 131 -19.78 -27.91 3.59
CA ARG A 131 -19.48 -26.72 2.78
C ARG A 131 -19.34 -25.43 3.58
N LYS A 132 -19.71 -25.42 4.86
CA LYS A 132 -19.54 -24.25 5.74
C LYS A 132 -18.06 -23.86 5.85
N PRO A 133 -17.75 -22.57 6.11
CA PRO A 133 -16.38 -22.11 6.28
C PRO A 133 -15.72 -22.71 7.52
N ASP A 134 -14.38 -22.74 7.52
CA ASP A 134 -13.58 -23.39 8.57
C ASP A 134 -13.82 -22.83 9.98
N ASN A 135 -14.07 -21.52 10.10
CA ASN A 135 -14.38 -20.87 11.36
C ASN A 135 -15.68 -21.41 11.98
N TRP A 136 -16.72 -21.66 11.17
CA TRP A 136 -17.96 -22.30 11.61
C TRP A 136 -17.69 -23.74 12.10
N LYS A 137 -16.90 -24.52 11.35
CA LYS A 137 -16.54 -25.91 11.71
C LYS A 137 -15.70 -25.98 12.99
N ARG A 138 -14.83 -25.00 13.22
CA ARG A 138 -14.05 -24.85 14.46
C ARG A 138 -14.96 -24.57 15.64
N CYS A 139 -15.91 -23.64 15.49
CA CYS A 139 -16.87 -23.35 16.54
C CYS A 139 -17.73 -24.58 16.87
N TYR A 140 -18.19 -25.35 15.87
CA TYR A 140 -18.86 -26.63 16.10
C TYR A 140 -17.98 -27.60 16.94
N ARG A 141 -16.69 -27.72 16.60
CA ARG A 141 -15.74 -28.61 17.29
C ARG A 141 -15.40 -28.16 18.72
N ALA A 142 -15.51 -26.88 19.03
CA ALA A 142 -15.34 -26.36 20.37
C ALA A 142 -16.48 -26.80 21.31
N GLY A 143 -17.63 -27.20 20.75
CA GLY A 143 -18.78 -27.70 21.51
C GLY A 143 -19.74 -26.62 21.97
N LYS A 144 -20.96 -27.03 22.29
CA LYS A 144 -22.09 -26.14 22.61
C LYS A 144 -21.79 -25.24 23.81
N GLU A 145 -21.39 -25.84 24.93
CA GLU A 145 -21.15 -25.11 26.19
C GLU A 145 -20.09 -24.02 26.02
N THR A 146 -18.97 -24.35 25.37
CA THR A 146 -17.88 -23.41 25.08
C THR A 146 -18.35 -22.23 24.23
N ILE A 147 -19.13 -22.51 23.17
CA ILE A 147 -19.60 -21.46 22.27
C ILE A 147 -20.69 -20.62 22.91
N GLU A 148 -21.59 -21.20 23.70
CA GLU A 148 -22.61 -20.43 24.43
C GLU A 148 -21.97 -19.49 25.45
N ALA A 149 -21.00 -19.98 26.23
CA ALA A 149 -20.21 -19.14 27.14
C ALA A 149 -19.46 -18.04 26.39
N GLY A 150 -18.79 -18.39 25.28
CA GLY A 150 -18.09 -17.43 24.43
C GLY A 150 -19.02 -16.35 23.87
N ARG A 151 -20.23 -16.71 23.40
CA ARG A 151 -21.23 -15.76 22.90
C ARG A 151 -21.72 -14.83 24.01
N ALA A 152 -21.92 -15.34 25.22
CA ALA A 152 -22.32 -14.52 26.37
C ALA A 152 -21.24 -13.47 26.69
N SER A 153 -19.98 -13.89 26.80
CA SER A 153 -18.84 -12.99 27.04
C SER A 153 -18.68 -11.96 25.92
N ALA A 154 -18.81 -12.39 24.66
CA ALA A 154 -18.68 -11.48 23.51
C ALA A 154 -19.78 -10.40 23.50
N LYS A 155 -21.02 -10.77 23.81
CA LYS A 155 -22.13 -9.80 23.93
C LYS A 155 -21.86 -8.80 25.06
N GLN A 156 -21.43 -9.28 26.23
CA GLN A 156 -21.11 -8.42 27.37
C GLN A 156 -20.01 -7.42 27.02
N TRP A 157 -18.90 -7.87 26.43
CA TRP A 157 -17.80 -6.98 26.04
C TRP A 157 -18.22 -5.97 24.97
N LEU A 158 -19.06 -6.36 24.00
CA LEU A 158 -19.59 -5.41 23.02
C LEU A 158 -20.42 -4.31 23.69
N GLU A 159 -21.24 -4.64 24.68
CA GLU A 159 -21.98 -3.64 25.46
C GLU A 159 -21.05 -2.69 26.22
N GLU A 160 -20.02 -3.21 26.88
CA GLU A 160 -19.03 -2.41 27.61
C GLU A 160 -18.24 -1.48 26.66
N LEU A 161 -17.78 -1.99 25.52
CA LEU A 161 -17.04 -1.24 24.51
C LEU A 161 -17.89 -0.17 23.82
N ASN A 162 -19.22 -0.34 23.78
CA ASN A 162 -20.15 0.67 23.25
C ASN A 162 -20.47 1.77 24.29
N LYS A 163 -20.34 1.48 25.58
CA LYS A 163 -20.56 2.44 26.68
C LYS A 163 -19.32 3.28 26.98
N ALA A 164 -18.13 2.68 26.89
CA ALA A 164 -16.88 3.42 27.03
C ALA A 164 -16.82 4.50 25.92
N LYS A 165 -16.61 5.77 26.26
CA LYS A 165 -16.34 6.84 25.27
C LYS A 165 -14.89 6.73 24.83
#